data_AF-X1G764-F1
#
_entry.id   AF-X1G764-F1
#
_cell.length_a   1.000
_cell.length_b   1.000
_cell.length_c   1.000
_cell.angle_alpha   90.00
_cell.angle_beta   90.00
_cell.angle_gamma   90.00
#
_symmetry.space_group_name_H-M   'P 1'
#
loop_
_entity.id
_entity.type
_entity.pdbx_description
1 polymer ?
#
loop_
_entity_poly.entity_id
_entity_poly.type
_entity_poly.pdbx_seq_one_letter_code
_entity_poly.pdbx_strand_id
1 'polypeptide(L)'
;MKSNAKLTILILITLGILFALAPMITINPSFIAANSDVINFDKENLKISALSGKIHIDNNWTDAWSAGICTGNGTYSEPYVIEDLVIDAGGSGSCIFIENSMVYFKIENCTLSRTESGPRWGAGIRLSNVNNSQLIGNNCSSNSVAIYLFCNNYNNTITGNIVNNNGGGIYLSESYYNTISGNTINNNIW
;
A
#
# COMPACT_ATOMS: atom_id res chain seq x y z
N MET A 1 57.23 -7.38 -18.57
CA MET A 1 56.01 -6.67 -19.04
C MET A 1 55.76 -6.90 -20.55
N LYS A 2 55.39 -8.11 -20.98
CA LYS A 2 55.08 -8.43 -22.40
C LYS A 2 53.78 -9.25 -22.59
N SER A 3 52.89 -9.28 -21.60
CA SER A 3 51.69 -10.14 -21.59
C SER A 3 50.38 -9.42 -21.97
N ASN A 4 50.30 -8.09 -21.93
CA ASN A 4 49.00 -7.41 -22.03
C ASN A 4 48.53 -7.20 -23.47
N ALA A 5 49.42 -6.96 -24.43
CA ALA A 5 49.02 -6.67 -25.81
C ALA A 5 48.32 -7.85 -26.50
N LYS A 6 48.78 -9.10 -26.24
CA LYS A 6 48.15 -10.31 -26.82
C LYS A 6 46.75 -10.54 -26.26
N LEU A 7 46.54 -10.28 -24.97
CA LEU A 7 45.24 -10.42 -24.31
C LEU A 7 44.26 -9.34 -24.81
N THR A 8 44.70 -8.10 -24.96
CA THR A 8 43.88 -7.01 -25.51
C THR A 8 43.47 -7.28 -26.96
N ILE A 9 44.39 -7.79 -27.80
CA ILE A 9 44.08 -8.17 -29.18
C ILE A 9 43.05 -9.31 -29.22
N LEU A 10 43.17 -10.31 -28.33
CA LEU A 10 42.22 -11.42 -28.27
C LEU A 10 40.81 -10.95 -27.87
N ILE A 11 40.70 -10.02 -26.92
CA ILE A 11 39.42 -9.43 -26.49
C ILE A 11 38.77 -8.63 -27.64
N LEU A 12 39.55 -7.86 -28.40
CA LEU A 12 39.01 -7.08 -29.52
C LEU A 12 38.52 -7.98 -30.67
N ILE A 13 39.20 -9.09 -30.93
CA ILE A 13 38.77 -10.08 -31.93
C ILE A 13 37.46 -10.75 -31.49
N THR A 14 37.33 -11.14 -30.22
CA THR A 14 36.09 -11.79 -29.72
C THR A 14 34.90 -10.84 -29.73
N LEU A 15 35.07 -9.57 -29.33
CA LEU A 15 34.02 -8.55 -29.44
C LEU A 15 33.62 -8.28 -30.89
N GLY A 16 34.58 -8.22 -31.81
CA GLY A 16 34.31 -8.04 -33.24
C GLY A 16 33.47 -9.17 -33.84
N ILE A 17 33.77 -10.43 -33.48
CA ILE A 17 33.00 -11.59 -33.91
C ILE A 17 31.58 -11.55 -33.33
N LEU A 18 31.42 -11.16 -32.05
CA LEU A 18 30.11 -11.05 -31.40
C LEU A 18 29.22 -10.01 -32.10
N PHE A 19 29.77 -8.84 -32.44
CA PHE A 19 29.03 -7.78 -33.16
C PHE A 19 28.69 -8.16 -34.60
N ALA A 20 29.55 -8.92 -35.28
CA ALA A 20 29.28 -9.40 -36.64
C ALA A 20 28.19 -10.49 -36.68
N LEU A 21 28.03 -11.27 -35.61
CA LEU A 21 27.03 -12.34 -35.50
C LEU A 21 25.71 -11.90 -34.84
N ALA A 22 25.70 -10.79 -34.09
CA ALA A 22 24.49 -10.23 -33.47
C ALA A 22 23.30 -10.02 -34.43
N PRO A 23 23.47 -9.54 -35.69
CA PRO A 23 22.34 -9.35 -36.61
C PRO A 23 21.80 -10.67 -37.22
N MET A 24 22.42 -11.82 -36.98
CA MET A 24 21.91 -13.14 -37.42
C MET A 24 20.92 -13.76 -36.42
N ILE A 25 20.69 -13.15 -35.26
CA ILE A 25 19.57 -13.51 -34.39
C ILE A 25 18.30 -12.94 -35.00
N THR A 26 17.82 -13.62 -36.04
CA THR A 26 16.46 -13.44 -36.53
C THR A 26 15.53 -14.02 -35.47
N ILE A 27 14.94 -13.15 -34.66
CA ILE A 27 13.87 -13.56 -33.74
C ILE A 27 12.72 -14.00 -34.63
N ASN A 28 12.53 -15.30 -34.74
CA ASN A 28 11.45 -15.87 -35.54
C ASN A 28 10.11 -15.41 -34.94
N PRO A 29 9.24 -14.69 -35.66
CA PRO A 29 7.97 -14.21 -35.12
C PRO A 29 7.06 -15.36 -34.65
N SER A 30 7.24 -16.55 -35.22
CA SER A 30 6.56 -17.76 -34.79
C SER A 30 6.98 -18.23 -33.38
N PHE A 31 8.15 -17.83 -32.88
CA PHE A 31 8.57 -18.08 -31.49
C PHE A 31 7.85 -17.15 -30.50
N ILE A 32 7.44 -15.96 -30.94
CA ILE A 32 6.59 -15.05 -30.15
C ILE A 32 5.14 -15.53 -30.19
N ALA A 33 4.65 -15.94 -31.37
CA ALA A 33 3.29 -16.47 -31.54
C ALA A 33 3.07 -17.82 -30.84
N ALA A 34 4.09 -18.68 -30.75
CA ALA A 34 4.01 -19.93 -29.99
C ALA A 34 4.12 -19.73 -28.46
N ASN A 35 4.65 -18.59 -28.01
CA ASN A 35 4.73 -18.25 -26.60
C ASN A 35 3.60 -17.32 -26.13
N SER A 36 2.77 -16.76 -27.02
CA SER A 36 1.56 -16.05 -26.58
C SER A 36 0.56 -16.96 -25.91
N ASP A 37 0.58 -18.25 -26.25
CA ASP A 37 -0.25 -19.29 -25.63
C ASP A 37 0.38 -19.86 -24.34
N VAL A 38 1.63 -19.48 -24.01
CA VAL A 38 2.36 -19.92 -22.80
C VAL A 38 2.48 -18.81 -21.76
N ILE A 39 2.16 -17.55 -22.09
CA ILE A 39 1.78 -16.56 -21.09
C ILE A 39 0.27 -16.70 -20.82
N ASN A 40 -0.14 -17.91 -20.46
CA ASN A 40 -1.28 -18.04 -19.59
C ASN A 40 -0.81 -17.47 -18.25
N PHE A 41 -0.99 -16.16 -18.06
CA PHE A 41 -1.28 -15.67 -16.73
C PHE A 41 -2.59 -16.36 -16.35
N ASP A 42 -2.49 -17.61 -15.92
CA ASP A 42 -3.29 -18.06 -14.80
C ASP A 42 -3.01 -17.00 -13.73
N LYS A 43 -3.82 -15.95 -13.78
CA LYS A 43 -4.62 -15.39 -12.72
C LYS A 43 -4.56 -16.29 -11.49
N GLU A 44 -3.38 -16.42 -10.91
CA GLU A 44 -3.16 -16.89 -9.56
C GLU A 44 -3.89 -15.88 -8.69
N ASN A 45 -5.22 -16.07 -8.59
CA ASN A 45 -6.16 -15.34 -7.76
C ASN A 45 -5.72 -13.93 -7.39
N LEU A 46 -5.43 -13.07 -8.39
CA LEU A 46 -5.22 -11.65 -8.12
C LEU A 46 -6.56 -11.15 -7.58
N LYS A 47 -6.67 -11.06 -6.25
CA LYS A 47 -7.75 -10.35 -5.57
C LYS A 47 -7.66 -8.92 -6.08
N ILE A 48 -8.58 -8.55 -6.96
CA ILE A 48 -8.75 -7.16 -7.34
C ILE A 48 -9.40 -6.49 -6.14
N SER A 49 -8.76 -5.46 -5.61
CA SER A 49 -9.33 -4.70 -4.50
C SER A 49 -10.72 -4.18 -4.87
N ALA A 50 -11.69 -4.34 -3.97
CA ALA A 50 -13.06 -3.93 -4.21
C ALA A 50 -13.18 -2.40 -4.08
N LEU A 51 -13.93 -1.77 -4.98
CA LEU A 51 -14.30 -0.36 -4.83
C LEU A 51 -15.31 -0.23 -3.69
N SER A 52 -15.02 0.63 -2.71
CA SER A 52 -15.90 0.90 -1.59
C SER A 52 -16.14 2.39 -1.41
N GLY A 53 -17.31 2.72 -0.85
CA GLY A 53 -17.55 4.05 -0.29
C GLY A 53 -16.71 4.29 0.97
N LYS A 54 -16.77 5.52 1.49
CA LYS A 54 -16.15 5.90 2.77
C LYS A 54 -16.72 5.04 3.90
N ILE A 55 -15.87 4.66 4.84
CA ILE A 55 -16.23 3.85 6.01
C ILE A 55 -16.15 4.74 7.25
N HIS A 56 -17.18 4.67 8.08
CA HIS A 56 -17.19 5.27 9.41
C HIS A 56 -17.70 4.24 10.41
N ILE A 57 -16.90 3.98 11.46
CA ILE A 57 -17.25 3.08 12.55
C ILE A 57 -17.05 3.83 13.87
N ASP A 58 -18.14 4.03 14.61
CA ASP A 58 -18.15 4.59 15.96
C ASP A 58 -18.54 3.48 16.94
N ASN A 59 -17.57 2.61 17.23
CA ASN A 59 -17.73 1.39 18.05
C ASN A 59 -18.87 0.43 17.62
N ASN A 60 -19.48 0.61 16.44
CA ASN A 60 -20.60 -0.17 15.91
C ASN A 60 -20.12 -1.30 14.97
N TRP A 61 -19.08 -2.03 15.40
CA TRP A 61 -18.43 -3.06 14.58
C TRP A 61 -19.33 -4.21 14.16
N THR A 62 -20.28 -4.62 15.00
CA THR A 62 -21.24 -5.68 14.65
C THR A 62 -22.13 -5.27 13.47
N ASP A 63 -22.48 -3.99 13.37
CA ASP A 63 -23.25 -3.47 12.23
C ASP A 63 -22.37 -3.45 10.97
N ALA A 64 -21.12 -3.01 11.09
CA ALA A 64 -20.15 -3.04 9.99
C ALA A 64 -19.91 -4.47 9.47
N TRP A 65 -19.76 -5.43 10.38
CA TRP A 65 -19.64 -6.86 10.05
C TRP A 65 -20.90 -7.38 9.37
N SER A 66 -22.08 -7.07 9.90
CA SER A 66 -23.37 -7.49 9.33
C SER A 66 -23.61 -6.89 7.94
N ALA A 67 -23.07 -5.70 7.68
CA ALA A 67 -23.08 -5.04 6.38
C ALA A 67 -22.02 -5.58 5.40
N GLY A 68 -21.18 -6.52 5.82
CA GLY A 68 -20.09 -7.09 5.00
C GLY A 68 -18.91 -6.15 4.80
N ILE A 69 -18.77 -5.09 5.61
CA ILE A 69 -17.66 -4.13 5.53
C ILE A 69 -16.37 -4.73 6.09
N CYS A 70 -16.49 -5.59 7.10
CA CYS A 70 -15.36 -6.26 7.73
C CYS A 70 -15.66 -7.73 8.03
N THR A 71 -14.60 -8.50 8.25
CA THR A 71 -14.66 -9.88 8.77
C THR A 71 -14.16 -9.94 10.21
N GLY A 72 -14.18 -11.13 10.84
CA GLY A 72 -13.71 -11.33 12.22
C GLY A 72 -14.73 -10.92 13.29
N ASN A 73 -14.30 -10.91 14.56
CA ASN A 73 -15.18 -10.64 15.71
C ASN A 73 -14.60 -9.66 16.75
N GLY A 74 -13.43 -9.07 16.48
CA GLY A 74 -12.84 -8.04 17.33
C GLY A 74 -12.02 -8.56 18.52
N THR A 75 -11.80 -9.87 18.60
CA THR A 75 -10.91 -10.47 19.61
C THR A 75 -9.45 -10.41 19.17
N TYR A 76 -8.50 -10.59 20.11
CA TYR A 76 -7.07 -10.60 19.76
C TYR A 76 -6.71 -11.69 18.74
N SER A 77 -7.31 -12.89 18.88
CA SER A 77 -7.10 -14.02 17.97
C SER A 77 -7.84 -13.87 16.65
N GLU A 78 -8.92 -13.10 16.63
CA GLU A 78 -9.78 -12.94 15.46
C GLU A 78 -10.26 -11.47 15.35
N PRO A 79 -9.34 -10.54 15.07
CA PRO A 79 -9.64 -9.11 15.01
C PRO A 79 -10.63 -8.80 13.90
N TYR A 80 -11.34 -7.68 13.99
CA TYR A 80 -12.07 -7.19 12.83
C TYR A 80 -11.09 -6.84 11.70
N VAL A 81 -11.39 -7.21 10.45
CA VAL A 81 -10.49 -6.93 9.32
C VAL A 81 -11.23 -6.19 8.23
N ILE A 82 -10.72 -5.01 7.88
CA ILE A 82 -11.06 -4.25 6.67
C ILE A 82 -9.87 -4.42 5.73
N GLU A 83 -10.05 -5.11 4.60
CA GLU A 83 -8.95 -5.43 3.69
C GLU A 83 -9.31 -5.26 2.21
N ASP A 84 -8.28 -5.09 1.38
CA ASP A 84 -8.38 -5.16 -0.07
C ASP A 84 -9.40 -4.14 -0.66
N LEU A 85 -9.49 -2.93 -0.09
CA LEU A 85 -10.42 -1.90 -0.58
C LEU A 85 -9.71 -0.76 -1.32
N VAL A 86 -10.36 -0.25 -2.37
CA VAL A 86 -10.04 1.06 -2.97
C VAL A 86 -11.12 2.04 -2.55
N ILE A 87 -10.73 3.09 -1.81
CA ILE A 87 -11.65 4.14 -1.35
C ILE A 87 -11.12 5.49 -1.81
N ASP A 88 -12.01 6.22 -2.46
CA ASP A 88 -11.79 7.58 -2.89
C ASP A 88 -12.78 8.49 -2.14
N ALA A 89 -12.25 9.41 -1.33
CA ALA A 89 -13.07 10.29 -0.50
C ALA A 89 -13.71 11.47 -1.28
N GLY A 90 -13.44 11.63 -2.57
CA GLY A 90 -14.07 12.63 -3.42
C GLY A 90 -13.77 14.09 -3.04
N GLY A 91 -12.68 14.32 -2.30
CA GLY A 91 -12.32 15.62 -1.73
C GLY A 91 -13.06 15.99 -0.45
N SER A 92 -13.74 15.04 0.21
CA SER A 92 -14.56 15.32 1.41
C SER A 92 -14.44 14.23 2.49
N GLY A 93 -14.19 14.63 3.74
CA GLY A 93 -14.00 13.71 4.86
C GLY A 93 -12.76 12.81 4.74
N SER A 94 -12.79 11.73 5.51
CA SER A 94 -11.75 10.69 5.54
C SER A 94 -12.21 9.44 4.78
N CYS A 95 -11.29 8.65 4.23
CA CYS A 95 -11.66 7.40 3.56
C CYS A 95 -12.18 6.37 4.58
N ILE A 96 -11.39 6.15 5.63
CA ILE A 96 -11.79 5.33 6.77
C ILE A 96 -11.66 6.18 8.03
N PHE A 97 -12.74 6.29 8.79
CA PHE A 97 -12.76 6.92 10.09
C PHE A 97 -13.25 5.91 11.14
N ILE A 98 -12.42 5.62 12.13
CA ILE A 98 -12.78 4.80 13.28
C ILE A 98 -12.72 5.66 14.53
N GLU A 99 -13.76 5.61 15.36
CA GLU A 99 -13.78 6.27 16.65
C GLU A 99 -14.32 5.38 17.78
N ASN A 100 -13.90 5.71 19.00
CA ASN A 100 -14.35 5.09 20.26
C ASN A 100 -14.21 3.57 20.33
N SER A 101 -13.20 3.02 19.66
CA SER A 101 -13.00 1.58 19.53
C SER A 101 -11.87 1.07 20.41
N MET A 102 -12.17 0.09 21.27
CA MET A 102 -11.18 -0.59 22.12
C MET A 102 -10.91 -2.04 21.70
N VAL A 103 -11.65 -2.54 20.70
CA VAL A 103 -11.52 -3.90 20.17
C VAL A 103 -10.29 -4.04 19.27
N TYR A 104 -9.88 -5.28 19.00
CA TYR A 104 -8.78 -5.54 18.07
C TYR A 104 -9.28 -5.47 16.64
N PHE A 105 -8.61 -4.68 15.80
CA PHE A 105 -8.93 -4.62 14.37
C PHE A 105 -7.70 -4.36 13.50
N LYS A 106 -7.83 -4.69 12.22
CA LYS A 106 -6.85 -4.45 11.17
C LYS A 106 -7.47 -3.68 10.03
N ILE A 107 -6.69 -2.76 9.47
CA ILE A 107 -6.93 -2.18 8.15
C ILE A 107 -5.71 -2.55 7.31
N GLU A 108 -5.90 -3.40 6.30
CA GLU A 108 -4.80 -3.93 5.52
C GLU A 108 -4.99 -3.90 4.01
N ASN A 109 -3.91 -3.68 3.27
CA ASN A 109 -3.89 -3.69 1.81
C ASN A 109 -4.95 -2.79 1.13
N CYS A 110 -5.29 -1.65 1.76
CA CYS A 110 -6.25 -0.71 1.20
C CYS A 110 -5.55 0.44 0.45
N THR A 111 -6.18 0.96 -0.62
CA THR A 111 -5.77 2.17 -1.34
C THR A 111 -6.75 3.30 -1.05
N LEU A 112 -6.28 4.36 -0.38
CA LEU A 112 -7.11 5.41 0.23
C LEU A 112 -6.65 6.79 -0.27
N SER A 113 -7.51 7.54 -0.96
CA SER A 113 -7.10 8.76 -1.67
C SER A 113 -8.13 9.89 -1.71
N ARG A 114 -7.67 11.09 -2.08
CA ARG A 114 -8.46 12.32 -2.30
C ARG A 114 -9.34 12.73 -1.12
N THR A 115 -8.74 12.85 0.06
CA THR A 115 -9.45 13.34 1.26
C THR A 115 -9.62 14.86 1.27
N GLU A 116 -10.45 15.35 2.19
CA GLU A 116 -10.72 16.77 2.37
C GLU A 116 -9.47 17.58 2.73
N SER A 117 -9.20 18.60 1.93
CA SER A 117 -8.18 19.61 2.18
C SER A 117 -8.73 20.74 3.07
N GLY A 118 -7.94 21.18 4.06
CA GLY A 118 -8.27 22.32 4.92
C GLY A 118 -8.54 21.96 6.39
N PRO A 119 -9.21 22.84 7.16
CA PRO A 119 -9.23 22.78 8.64
C PRO A 119 -10.04 21.61 9.22
N ARG A 120 -10.66 20.78 8.38
CA ARG A 120 -11.45 19.61 8.78
C ARG A 120 -10.67 18.29 8.79
N TRP A 121 -9.41 18.33 8.33
CA TRP A 121 -8.39 17.29 8.47
C TRP A 121 -8.89 15.92 7.96
N GLY A 122 -9.30 15.89 6.70
CA GLY A 122 -9.64 14.62 6.04
C GLY A 122 -8.39 13.75 5.91
N ALA A 123 -8.47 12.51 6.40
CA ALA A 123 -7.35 11.59 6.35
C ALA A 123 -7.65 10.32 5.54
N GLY A 124 -6.62 9.69 4.98
CA GLY A 124 -6.77 8.35 4.38
C GLY A 124 -7.33 7.41 5.44
N ILE A 125 -6.66 7.35 6.60
CA ILE A 125 -7.15 6.67 7.81
C ILE A 125 -7.16 7.68 8.95
N ARG A 126 -8.32 7.86 9.59
CA ARG A 126 -8.48 8.66 10.82
C ARG A 126 -8.88 7.77 11.98
N LEU A 127 -8.19 7.90 13.10
CA LEU A 127 -8.48 7.22 14.36
C LEU A 127 -8.71 8.26 15.46
N SER A 128 -9.78 8.09 16.25
CA SER A 128 -10.08 8.95 17.40
C SER A 128 -10.54 8.17 18.62
N ASN A 129 -9.83 8.25 19.75
CA ASN A 129 -10.09 7.42 20.93
C ASN A 129 -10.10 5.92 20.58
N VAL A 130 -9.05 5.47 19.89
CA VAL A 130 -8.93 4.11 19.37
C VAL A 130 -7.70 3.39 19.92
N ASN A 131 -7.90 2.16 20.37
CA ASN A 131 -6.85 1.28 20.86
C ASN A 131 -6.81 -0.05 20.10
N ASN A 132 -5.66 -0.74 20.20
CA ASN A 132 -5.48 -2.13 19.75
C ASN A 132 -5.64 -2.37 18.23
N SER A 133 -5.33 -1.37 17.41
CA SER A 133 -5.41 -1.48 15.95
C SER A 133 -4.08 -1.81 15.27
N GLN A 134 -4.16 -2.37 14.07
CA GLN A 134 -3.03 -2.54 13.16
C GLN A 134 -3.36 -1.96 11.78
N LEU A 135 -2.58 -0.99 11.33
CA LEU A 135 -2.66 -0.40 9.98
C LEU A 135 -1.48 -0.93 9.17
N ILE A 136 -1.74 -1.89 8.28
CA ILE A 136 -0.70 -2.70 7.64
C ILE A 136 -0.76 -2.56 6.10
N GLY A 137 0.34 -2.17 5.48
CA GLY A 137 0.45 -2.28 4.01
C GLY A 137 -0.54 -1.43 3.22
N ASN A 138 -1.10 -0.37 3.81
CA ASN A 138 -2.04 0.50 3.11
C ASN A 138 -1.30 1.53 2.26
N ASN A 139 -1.90 1.91 1.14
CA ASN A 139 -1.47 3.04 0.34
C ASN A 139 -2.35 4.25 0.63
N CYS A 140 -1.85 5.17 1.46
CA CYS A 140 -2.50 6.42 1.83
C CYS A 140 -1.83 7.59 1.10
N SER A 141 -1.89 7.60 -0.24
CA SER A 141 -1.28 8.65 -1.06
C SER A 141 -2.28 9.69 -1.53
N SER A 142 -1.80 10.92 -1.77
CA SER A 142 -2.61 12.03 -2.33
C SER A 142 -3.83 12.42 -1.48
N ASN A 143 -3.59 12.57 -0.19
CA ASN A 143 -4.56 13.00 0.83
C ASN A 143 -4.12 14.30 1.52
N SER A 144 -5.06 14.97 2.19
CA SER A 144 -4.69 16.09 3.07
C SER A 144 -3.86 15.62 4.25
N VAL A 145 -4.20 14.48 4.86
CA VAL A 145 -3.36 13.76 5.82
C VAL A 145 -3.41 12.28 5.45
N ALA A 146 -2.29 11.57 5.47
CA ALA A 146 -2.30 10.16 5.11
C ALA A 146 -2.94 9.31 6.21
N ILE A 147 -2.37 9.38 7.42
CA ILE A 147 -2.84 8.66 8.59
C ILE A 147 -2.85 9.63 9.77
N TYR A 148 -4.02 9.78 10.41
CA TYR A 148 -4.20 10.69 11.53
C TYR A 148 -4.72 9.94 12.76
N LEU A 149 -3.96 9.96 13.85
CA LEU A 149 -4.37 9.52 15.17
C LEU A 149 -4.59 10.76 16.04
N PHE A 150 -5.84 11.02 16.41
CA PHE A 150 -6.24 12.17 17.21
C PHE A 150 -6.84 11.73 18.54
N CYS A 151 -6.37 12.29 19.65
CA CYS A 151 -6.96 12.13 20.98
C CYS A 151 -7.04 10.69 21.51
N ASN A 152 -6.27 10.39 22.55
CA ASN A 152 -6.36 9.17 23.35
C ASN A 152 -6.22 7.85 22.56
N ASN A 153 -5.32 7.79 21.57
CA ASN A 153 -5.02 6.53 20.88
C ASN A 153 -3.82 5.81 21.52
N TYR A 154 -3.99 4.53 21.83
CA TYR A 154 -2.99 3.70 22.51
C TYR A 154 -2.79 2.32 21.87
N ASN A 155 -1.57 1.79 21.93
CA ASN A 155 -1.23 0.43 21.51
C ASN A 155 -1.63 0.12 20.05
N ASN A 156 -1.54 1.12 19.18
CA ASN A 156 -1.76 0.92 17.75
C ASN A 156 -0.44 0.69 17.02
N THR A 157 -0.47 -0.14 15.98
CA THR A 157 0.69 -0.43 15.13
C THR A 157 0.44 0.09 13.72
N ILE A 158 1.33 0.93 13.21
CA ILE A 158 1.29 1.48 11.85
C ILE A 158 2.54 0.99 11.11
N THR A 159 2.38 0.01 10.22
CA THR A 159 3.52 -0.66 9.59
C THR A 159 3.36 -0.95 8.10
N GLY A 160 4.45 -0.86 7.35
CA GLY A 160 4.46 -1.23 5.93
C GLY A 160 3.62 -0.33 5.02
N ASN A 161 3.12 0.82 5.50
CA ASN A 161 2.24 1.67 4.70
C ASN A 161 3.05 2.54 3.73
N ILE A 162 2.45 2.84 2.57
CA ILE A 162 2.93 3.81 1.60
C ILE A 162 2.22 5.14 1.86
N VAL A 163 3.00 6.15 2.23
CA VAL A 163 2.52 7.49 2.58
C VAL A 163 3.23 8.49 1.67
N ASN A 164 2.60 8.82 0.54
CA ASN A 164 3.24 9.63 -0.50
C ASN A 164 2.36 10.77 -1.04
N ASN A 165 2.98 11.92 -1.32
CA ASN A 165 2.31 13.09 -1.91
C ASN A 165 1.10 13.59 -1.11
N ASN A 166 1.22 13.68 0.22
CA ASN A 166 0.17 14.19 1.10
C ASN A 166 0.49 15.58 1.65
N GLY A 167 -0.53 16.27 2.15
CA GLY A 167 -0.32 17.45 3.01
C GLY A 167 0.43 17.05 4.28
N GLY A 168 -0.22 16.23 5.11
CA GLY A 168 0.34 15.59 6.30
C GLY A 168 0.71 14.13 6.05
N GLY A 169 1.85 13.67 6.58
CA GLY A 169 2.25 12.26 6.56
C GLY A 169 1.47 11.40 7.56
N ILE A 170 2.17 10.85 8.54
CA ILE A 170 1.58 10.15 9.69
C ILE A 170 1.61 11.13 10.86
N TYR A 171 0.44 11.62 11.28
CA TYR A 171 0.33 12.63 12.33
C TYR A 171 -0.35 12.03 13.57
N LEU A 172 0.28 12.21 14.73
CA LEU A 172 -0.21 11.77 16.03
C LEU A 172 -0.39 13.01 16.92
N SER A 173 -1.59 13.21 17.45
CA SER A 173 -1.88 14.25 18.45
C SER A 173 -2.55 13.62 19.67
N GLU A 174 -2.06 13.98 20.85
CA GLU A 174 -2.57 13.49 22.15
C GLU A 174 -2.71 11.95 22.19
N SER A 175 -1.76 11.23 21.60
CA SER A 175 -1.79 9.79 21.41
C SER A 175 -0.46 9.18 21.85
N TYR A 176 -0.49 8.04 22.54
CA TYR A 176 0.66 7.54 23.31
C TYR A 176 0.86 6.05 23.08
N TYR A 177 2.09 5.55 23.26
CA TYR A 177 2.41 4.11 23.17
C TYR A 177 1.98 3.45 21.85
N ASN A 178 2.16 4.15 20.73
CA ASN A 178 1.91 3.62 19.38
C ASN A 178 3.23 3.23 18.73
N THR A 179 3.22 2.18 17.91
CA THR A 179 4.39 1.72 17.16
C THR A 179 4.24 2.11 15.70
N ILE A 180 5.23 2.85 15.19
CA ILE A 180 5.29 3.28 13.78
C ILE A 180 6.61 2.75 13.22
N SER A 181 6.57 1.84 12.26
CA SER A 181 7.78 1.17 11.74
C SER A 181 7.62 0.72 10.31
N GLY A 182 8.71 0.65 9.53
CA GLY A 182 8.68 0.05 8.19
C GLY A 182 7.77 0.74 7.17
N ASN A 183 7.35 1.99 7.39
CA ASN A 183 6.53 2.74 6.43
C ASN A 183 7.43 3.45 5.40
N THR A 184 6.97 3.53 4.15
CA THR A 184 7.61 4.31 3.09
C THR A 184 6.96 5.69 3.02
N ILE A 185 7.66 6.71 3.52
CA ILE A 185 7.11 8.08 3.68
C ILE A 185 7.88 9.04 2.77
N ASN A 186 7.27 9.51 1.69
CA ASN A 186 7.92 10.36 0.68
C ASN A 186 7.04 11.55 0.30
N ASN A 187 7.64 12.70 -0.02
CA ASN A 187 6.94 13.85 -0.62
C ASN A 187 5.69 14.32 0.15
N ASN A 188 5.73 14.33 1.49
CA ASN A 188 4.67 14.91 2.32
C ASN A 188 5.13 16.28 2.84
N ILE A 189 4.21 17.22 3.07
CA ILE A 189 4.57 18.60 3.41
C ILE A 189 4.89 18.75 4.90
N TRP A 190 4.10 18.14 5.79
CA TRP A 190 4.24 18.24 7.25
C TRP A 190 3.88 16.95 8.00
#